data_AF-A0A5N4C7S6-F1
#
_entry.id   AF-A0A5N4C7S6-F1
#
_cell.length_a   1.000
_cell.length_b   1.000
_cell.length_c   1.000
_cell.angle_alpha   90.00
_cell.angle_beta   90.00
_cell.angle_gamma   90.00
#
_symmetry.space_group_name_H-M   'P 1'
#
loop_
_entity.id
_entity.type
_entity.pdbx_description
1 polymer ?
#
loop_
_entity_poly.entity_id
_entity_poly.type
_entity_poly.pdbx_seq_one_letter_code
_entity_poly.pdbx_strand_id
1 'polypeptide(L)'
;MDGPRRLFSHVGDPFLDDPLPREYVLYLRPTGPLAQKLSDFWQQSKQICGKNKAHNIFPHITLCQFFMCEDSKVDALGEALQTTVSRWKCKFSAPLPLELYTSSNFIGLFVKEDSAEVLKKFAADFAAEAASKTEVHVEPHKKQLHVTLAYHFQASHLPTLEKLAQNIDVKLGCDWVATIFSRDIRFANHETLQVIYPYTPQNDDELELVPGDFIFMSPMEQTSTSEGWVYGTSLTTGCSGLLPENYITKADECSTWIFHG
;
A
#
# COMPACT_ATOMS: atom_id res chain seq x y z
N MET A 1 -10.20 27.31 3.15
CA MET A 1 -11.65 27.26 2.85
C MET A 1 -11.77 26.46 1.57
N ASP A 2 -12.13 25.18 1.66
CA ASP A 2 -12.06 24.24 0.54
C ASP A 2 -13.33 23.38 0.52
N GLY A 3 -14.41 23.97 0.02
CA GLY A 3 -15.70 23.32 -0.22
C GLY A 3 -16.40 24.17 -1.28
N PRO A 4 -16.59 23.65 -2.51
CA PRO A 4 -17.59 22.62 -2.80
C PRO A 4 -17.20 21.61 -3.92
N ARG A 5 -15.91 21.41 -4.23
CA ARG A 5 -15.50 20.59 -5.41
C ARG A 5 -15.63 19.07 -5.24
N ARG A 6 -15.86 18.55 -4.04
CA ARG A 6 -15.93 17.09 -3.78
C ARG A 6 -17.30 16.45 -4.01
N LEU A 7 -18.38 17.24 -4.16
CA LEU A 7 -19.73 16.68 -4.24
C LEU A 7 -20.07 16.04 -5.60
N PHE A 8 -19.30 16.32 -6.65
CA PHE A 8 -19.62 15.90 -8.02
C PHE A 8 -18.51 15.13 -8.72
N SER A 9 -17.41 14.77 -8.03
CA SER A 9 -16.27 14.15 -8.71
C SER A 9 -16.64 12.79 -9.31
N HIS A 10 -17.46 11.99 -8.63
CA HIS A 10 -17.86 10.65 -9.09
C HIS A 10 -19.17 10.58 -9.88
N VAL A 11 -19.72 11.71 -10.37
CA VAL A 11 -21.01 11.71 -11.10
C VAL A 11 -20.99 10.82 -12.35
N GLY A 12 -19.80 10.52 -12.89
CA GLY A 12 -19.60 9.62 -14.01
C GLY A 12 -19.13 8.20 -13.66
N ASP A 13 -18.97 7.83 -12.38
CA ASP A 13 -18.62 6.46 -11.98
C ASP A 13 -19.86 5.57 -12.13
N PRO A 14 -19.88 4.61 -13.08
CA PRO A 14 -21.04 3.75 -13.30
C PRO A 14 -21.34 2.82 -12.13
N PHE A 15 -20.44 2.74 -11.15
CA PHE A 15 -20.54 1.91 -9.95
C PHE A 15 -20.70 2.73 -8.66
N LEU A 16 -20.97 4.04 -8.75
CA LEU A 16 -21.08 4.91 -7.57
C LEU A 16 -22.11 4.40 -6.54
N ASP A 17 -23.21 3.82 -7.02
CA ASP A 17 -24.30 3.30 -6.18
C ASP A 17 -24.15 1.81 -5.85
N ASP A 18 -23.15 1.13 -6.43
CA ASP A 18 -22.90 -0.27 -6.14
C ASP A 18 -22.16 -0.38 -4.80
N PRO A 19 -22.65 -1.20 -3.85
CA PRO A 19 -21.95 -1.45 -2.60
C PRO A 19 -20.77 -2.37 -2.85
N LEU A 20 -19.73 -1.85 -3.51
CA LEU A 20 -18.50 -2.58 -3.75
C LEU A 20 -17.66 -2.53 -2.46
N PRO A 21 -17.44 -3.68 -1.81
CA PRO A 21 -16.65 -3.69 -0.59
C PRO A 21 -15.21 -3.32 -0.92
N ARG A 22 -14.60 -2.49 -0.07
CA ARG A 22 -13.17 -2.21 -0.15
C ARG A 22 -12.39 -3.39 0.42
N GLU A 23 -11.16 -3.54 -0.04
CA GLU A 23 -10.24 -4.53 0.49
C GLU A 23 -9.32 -3.86 1.52
N TYR A 24 -9.22 -4.45 2.72
CA TYR A 24 -8.52 -3.91 3.88
C TYR A 24 -7.34 -4.81 4.28
N VAL A 25 -6.34 -4.21 4.91
CA VAL A 25 -5.20 -4.94 5.48
C VAL A 25 -4.68 -4.25 6.74
N LEU A 26 -4.25 -5.05 7.72
CA LEU A 26 -3.59 -4.57 8.93
C LEU A 26 -2.06 -4.66 8.77
N TYR A 27 -1.40 -3.53 8.99
CA TYR A 27 0.06 -3.40 8.97
C TYR A 27 0.61 -2.89 10.31
N LEU A 28 1.87 -3.22 10.59
CA LEU A 28 2.69 -2.44 11.51
C LEU A 28 3.63 -1.54 10.72
N ARG A 29 3.62 -0.26 11.05
CA ARG A 29 4.50 0.74 10.46
C ARG A 29 5.55 1.21 11.45
N PRO A 30 6.83 1.25 11.07
CA PRO A 30 7.87 1.84 11.90
C PRO A 30 7.68 3.37 11.93
N THR A 31 8.06 3.97 13.04
CA THR A 31 8.15 5.43 13.20
C THR A 31 9.51 5.83 13.75
N GLY A 32 9.82 7.13 13.78
CA GLY A 32 11.07 7.63 14.35
C GLY A 32 12.33 7.24 13.55
N PRO A 33 13.48 7.08 14.21
CA PRO A 33 14.78 6.92 13.55
C PRO A 33 14.90 5.74 12.58
N LEU A 34 14.37 4.55 12.94
CA LEU A 34 14.40 3.40 12.03
C LEU A 34 13.56 3.66 10.77
N ALA A 35 12.39 4.29 10.93
CA ALA A 35 11.53 4.63 9.79
C ALA A 35 12.25 5.57 8.81
N GLN A 36 13.03 6.53 9.32
CA GLN A 36 13.85 7.38 8.48
C GLN A 36 14.90 6.57 7.70
N LYS A 37 15.61 5.63 8.35
CA LYS A 37 16.58 4.78 7.66
C LYS A 37 15.96 3.89 6.58
N LEU A 38 14.76 3.35 6.84
CA LEU A 38 14.00 2.59 5.85
C LEU A 38 13.56 3.47 4.68
N SER A 39 13.13 4.71 4.95
CA SER A 39 12.79 5.69 3.91
C SER A 39 14.02 6.09 3.07
N ASP A 40 15.17 6.33 3.70
CA ASP A 40 16.42 6.65 3.03
C ASP A 40 16.84 5.51 2.09
N PHE A 41 16.80 4.26 2.58
CA PHE A 41 17.04 3.07 1.77
C PHE A 41 16.08 2.99 0.58
N TRP A 42 14.79 3.19 0.84
CA TRP A 42 13.73 3.10 -0.18
C TRP A 42 13.95 4.13 -1.29
N GLN A 43 14.29 5.37 -0.94
CA GLN A 43 14.57 6.44 -1.92
C GLN A 43 15.86 6.17 -2.70
N GLN A 44 16.95 5.82 -2.01
CA GLN A 44 18.25 5.58 -2.63
C GLN A 44 18.23 4.36 -3.55
N SER A 45 17.57 3.28 -3.14
CA SER A 45 17.44 2.07 -3.98
C SER A 45 16.62 2.35 -5.23
N LYS A 46 15.52 3.12 -5.13
CA LYS A 46 14.75 3.58 -6.30
C LYS A 46 15.58 4.46 -7.23
N GLN A 47 16.39 5.36 -6.68
CA GLN A 47 17.23 6.28 -7.47
C GLN A 47 18.37 5.56 -8.21
N ILE A 48 19.06 4.62 -7.54
CA ILE A 48 20.27 3.97 -8.08
C ILE A 48 19.92 2.77 -8.95
N CYS A 49 18.92 1.98 -8.53
CA CYS A 49 18.58 0.69 -9.17
C CYS A 49 17.24 0.72 -9.92
N GLY A 50 16.57 1.86 -9.96
CA GLY A 50 15.22 1.98 -10.48
C GLY A 50 14.17 1.34 -9.56
N LYS A 51 12.90 1.42 -9.99
CA LYS A 51 11.77 0.89 -9.25
C LYS A 51 11.73 -0.65 -9.31
N ASN A 52 11.96 -1.30 -8.18
CA ASN A 52 11.58 -2.69 -7.92
C ASN A 52 10.19 -2.80 -7.23
N LYS A 53 9.64 -4.01 -7.08
CA LYS A 53 8.27 -4.22 -6.56
C LYS A 53 8.08 -3.78 -5.09
N ALA A 54 9.13 -3.74 -4.27
CA ALA A 54 9.02 -3.26 -2.88
C ALA A 54 8.61 -1.79 -2.82
N HIS A 55 8.90 -1.01 -3.86
CA HIS A 55 8.52 0.40 -3.89
C HIS A 55 7.03 0.66 -4.09
N ASN A 56 6.21 -0.37 -4.34
CA ASN A 56 4.77 -0.17 -4.45
C ASN A 56 4.12 0.13 -3.10
N ILE A 57 4.76 -0.24 -1.99
CA ILE A 57 4.21 -0.06 -0.66
C ILE A 57 5.30 0.52 0.24
N PHE A 58 4.93 1.45 1.13
CA PHE A 58 5.84 1.97 2.16
C PHE A 58 6.42 0.84 3.04
N PRO A 59 7.58 1.02 3.70
CA PRO A 59 8.12 0.00 4.63
C PRO A 59 7.12 -0.36 5.74
N HIS A 60 6.77 -1.65 5.86
CA HIS A 60 5.76 -2.17 6.78
C HIS A 60 6.01 -3.64 7.12
N ILE A 61 5.32 -4.14 8.16
CA ILE A 61 5.14 -5.58 8.42
C ILE A 61 3.68 -5.93 8.20
N THR A 62 3.40 -6.92 7.35
CA THR A 62 2.04 -7.41 7.09
C THR A 62 1.56 -8.34 8.19
N LEU A 63 0.43 -8.00 8.85
CA LEU A 63 -0.09 -8.77 9.98
C LEU A 63 -1.25 -9.71 9.63
N CYS A 64 -1.97 -9.46 8.54
CA CYS A 64 -3.07 -10.32 8.08
C CYS A 64 -3.08 -10.40 6.55
N GLN A 65 -3.83 -11.38 6.02
CA GLN A 65 -4.24 -11.33 4.62
C GLN A 65 -5.16 -10.14 4.37
N PHE A 66 -5.27 -9.72 3.12
CA PHE A 66 -6.31 -8.79 2.73
C PHE A 66 -7.70 -9.40 3.02
N PHE A 67 -8.63 -8.55 3.44
CA PHE A 67 -10.00 -8.96 3.79
C PHE A 67 -11.01 -7.89 3.36
N MET A 68 -12.26 -8.30 3.14
CA MET A 68 -13.33 -7.38 2.72
C MET A 68 -14.07 -6.83 3.93
N CYS A 69 -14.41 -5.54 3.90
CA CYS A 69 -15.30 -4.93 4.88
C CYS A 69 -16.24 -3.95 4.18
N GLU A 70 -17.51 -3.97 4.56
CA GLU A 70 -18.49 -2.99 4.10
C GLU A 70 -18.16 -1.60 4.69
N ASP A 71 -18.43 -0.56 3.92
CA ASP A 71 -18.14 0.82 4.31
C ASP A 71 -18.89 1.24 5.60
N SER A 72 -20.11 0.73 5.80
CA SER A 72 -20.92 0.97 7.01
C SER A 72 -20.28 0.42 8.29
N LYS A 73 -19.31 -0.49 8.18
CA LYS A 73 -18.66 -1.19 9.30
C LYS A 73 -17.25 -0.67 9.60
N VAL A 74 -16.76 0.32 8.86
CA VAL A 74 -15.38 0.83 8.96
C VAL A 74 -15.10 1.43 10.34
N ASP A 75 -16.04 2.19 10.90
CA ASP A 75 -15.87 2.78 12.24
C ASP A 75 -15.72 1.69 13.32
N ALA A 76 -16.56 0.65 13.26
CA ALA A 76 -16.50 -0.49 14.17
C ALA A 76 -15.20 -1.30 14.00
N LEU A 77 -14.66 -1.40 12.78
CA LEU A 77 -13.36 -2.00 12.50
C LEU A 77 -12.21 -1.16 13.12
N GLY A 78 -12.29 0.17 13.04
CA GLY A 78 -11.37 1.10 13.70
C GLY A 78 -11.40 0.95 15.23
N GLU A 79 -12.60 0.86 15.82
CA GLU A 79 -12.75 0.60 17.25
C GLU A 79 -12.16 -0.75 17.67
N ALA A 80 -12.31 -1.80 16.86
CA ALA A 80 -11.72 -3.11 17.12
C ALA A 80 -10.19 -3.02 17.20
N LEU A 81 -9.57 -2.27 16.26
CA LEU A 81 -8.13 -2.03 16.29
C LEU A 81 -7.72 -1.26 17.55
N GLN A 82 -8.39 -0.15 17.87
CA GLN A 82 -8.07 0.68 19.04
C GLN A 82 -8.21 -0.10 20.36
N THR A 83 -9.24 -0.94 20.47
CA THR A 83 -9.47 -1.83 21.61
C THR A 83 -8.34 -2.85 21.76
N THR A 84 -7.95 -3.47 20.65
CA THR A 84 -6.84 -4.43 20.62
C THR A 84 -5.51 -3.76 20.97
N VAL A 85 -5.18 -2.63 20.34
CA VAL A 85 -3.96 -1.85 20.63
C VAL A 85 -3.89 -1.46 22.11
N SER A 86 -5.01 -1.01 22.69
CA SER A 86 -5.07 -0.64 24.11
C SER A 86 -4.80 -1.83 25.04
N ARG A 87 -5.32 -3.02 24.72
CA ARG A 87 -5.06 -4.27 25.46
C ARG A 87 -3.60 -4.75 25.34
N TRP A 88 -2.91 -4.35 24.28
CA TRP A 88 -1.56 -4.78 23.95
C TRP A 88 -0.46 -3.76 24.26
N LYS A 89 -0.82 -2.61 24.84
CA LYS A 89 0.15 -1.63 25.34
C LYS A 89 1.20 -2.31 26.23
N CYS A 90 2.47 -1.97 26.00
CA CYS A 90 3.63 -2.47 26.75
C CYS A 90 3.89 -3.98 26.67
N LYS A 91 3.26 -4.72 25.75
CA LYS A 91 3.51 -6.17 25.57
C LYS A 91 4.51 -6.50 24.46
N PHE A 92 4.93 -5.51 23.68
CA PHE A 92 5.88 -5.69 22.59
C PHE A 92 7.31 -5.44 23.04
N SER A 93 8.24 -6.25 22.53
CA SER A 93 9.68 -6.01 22.66
C SER A 93 10.05 -4.66 22.03
N ALA A 94 10.74 -3.81 22.79
CA ALA A 94 11.27 -2.54 22.31
C ALA A 94 12.79 -2.50 22.55
N PRO A 95 13.62 -2.43 21.49
CA PRO A 95 13.26 -2.43 20.08
C PRO A 95 12.77 -3.80 19.57
N LEU A 96 11.99 -3.81 18.49
CA LEU A 96 11.60 -5.04 17.80
C LEU A 96 12.84 -5.67 17.14
N PRO A 97 13.22 -6.91 17.46
CA PRO A 97 14.44 -7.50 16.94
C PRO A 97 14.27 -7.91 15.46
N LEU A 98 15.04 -7.26 14.59
CA LEU A 98 15.06 -7.48 13.15
C LEU A 98 16.39 -8.09 12.69
N GLU A 99 16.34 -9.00 11.73
CA GLU A 99 17.50 -9.65 11.11
C GLU A 99 17.47 -9.49 9.59
N LEU A 100 18.56 -8.97 9.03
CA LEU A 100 18.70 -8.82 7.58
C LEU A 100 18.85 -10.20 6.94
N TYR A 101 18.02 -10.45 5.92
CA TYR A 101 18.13 -11.60 5.04
C TYR A 101 18.22 -11.13 3.60
N THR A 102 19.11 -11.77 2.85
CA THR A 102 19.23 -11.56 1.42
C THR A 102 19.29 -12.89 0.68
N SER A 103 18.61 -12.93 -0.47
CA SER A 103 18.72 -13.97 -1.49
C SER A 103 18.80 -13.34 -2.88
N SER A 104 18.89 -14.16 -3.92
CA SER A 104 19.09 -13.71 -5.31
C SER A 104 18.03 -12.74 -5.85
N ASN A 105 16.81 -12.74 -5.29
CA ASN A 105 15.72 -11.89 -5.76
C ASN A 105 14.84 -11.33 -4.61
N PHE A 106 15.35 -11.36 -3.37
CA PHE A 106 14.63 -10.85 -2.21
C PHE A 106 15.59 -10.36 -1.13
N ILE A 107 15.32 -9.17 -0.60
CA ILE A 107 16.00 -8.57 0.55
C ILE A 107 14.93 -8.11 1.53
N GLY A 108 15.06 -8.47 2.80
CA GLY A 108 14.12 -8.09 3.84
C GLY A 108 14.71 -8.14 5.25
N LEU A 109 14.03 -7.47 6.18
CA LEU A 109 14.33 -7.51 7.61
C LEU A 109 13.30 -8.40 8.30
N PHE A 110 13.69 -9.59 8.73
CA PHE A 110 12.80 -10.53 9.39
C PHE A 110 12.72 -10.26 10.89
N VAL A 111 11.51 -10.36 11.44
CA VAL A 111 11.30 -10.31 12.89
C VAL A 111 11.76 -11.64 13.50
N LYS A 112 12.57 -11.59 14.57
CA LYS A 112 12.96 -12.83 15.28
C LYS A 112 11.74 -13.58 15.79
N GLU A 113 11.82 -14.91 15.78
CA GLU A 113 10.68 -15.81 16.01
C GLU A 113 9.90 -15.49 17.29
N ASP A 114 10.57 -15.33 18.43
CA ASP A 114 9.90 -15.03 19.71
C ASP A 114 9.04 -13.76 19.65
N SER A 115 9.53 -12.72 18.96
CA SER A 115 8.76 -11.47 18.78
C SER A 115 7.71 -11.61 17.68
N ALA A 116 7.99 -12.40 16.64
CA ALA A 116 7.03 -12.69 15.59
C ALA A 116 5.78 -13.42 16.13
N GLU A 117 5.94 -14.38 17.03
CA GLU A 117 4.82 -15.07 17.68
C GLU A 117 3.94 -14.14 18.52
N VAL A 118 4.55 -13.17 19.22
CA VAL A 118 3.83 -12.12 19.95
C VAL A 118 3.02 -11.25 18.98
N LEU A 119 3.60 -10.83 17.85
CA LEU A 119 2.91 -10.06 16.82
C LEU A 119 1.77 -10.85 16.14
N LYS A 120 1.97 -12.14 15.86
CA LYS A 120 0.91 -13.02 15.31
C LYS A 120 -0.25 -13.17 16.29
N LYS A 121 0.03 -13.29 17.59
CA LYS A 121 -1.01 -13.31 18.62
C LYS A 121 -1.76 -11.98 18.70
N PHE A 122 -1.08 -10.84 18.56
CA PHE A 122 -1.75 -9.54 18.42
C PHE A 122 -2.69 -9.50 17.20
N ALA A 123 -2.24 -9.99 16.05
CA ALA A 123 -3.05 -10.05 14.83
C ALA A 123 -4.27 -10.98 14.97
N ALA A 124 -4.11 -12.12 15.65
CA ALA A 124 -5.21 -13.04 15.95
C ALA A 124 -6.23 -12.42 16.92
N ASP A 125 -5.74 -11.69 17.92
CA ASP A 125 -6.57 -10.94 18.86
C ASP A 125 -7.37 -9.84 18.15
N PHE A 126 -6.76 -9.12 17.20
CA PHE A 126 -7.45 -8.15 16.35
C PHE A 126 -8.51 -8.84 15.47
N ALA A 127 -8.16 -9.98 14.86
CA ALA A 127 -9.10 -10.73 14.02
C ALA A 127 -10.35 -11.17 14.80
N ALA A 128 -10.18 -11.62 16.05
CA ALA A 128 -11.30 -11.98 16.92
C ALA A 128 -12.15 -10.76 17.31
N GLU A 129 -11.52 -9.63 17.62
CA GLU A 129 -12.23 -8.38 17.95
C GLU A 129 -13.00 -7.83 16.74
N ALA A 130 -12.37 -7.84 15.56
CA ALA A 130 -13.00 -7.44 14.30
C ALA A 130 -14.20 -8.34 13.99
N ALA A 131 -14.04 -9.66 14.05
CA ALA A 131 -15.14 -10.60 13.84
C ALA A 131 -16.31 -10.36 14.82
N SER A 132 -16.01 -10.06 16.09
CA SER A 132 -17.04 -9.78 17.09
C SER A 132 -17.81 -8.48 16.84
N LYS A 133 -17.18 -7.46 16.24
CA LYS A 133 -17.76 -6.13 16.04
C LYS A 133 -18.39 -5.93 14.66
N THR A 134 -17.86 -6.61 13.64
CA THR A 134 -18.22 -6.37 12.24
C THR A 134 -18.63 -7.64 11.48
N GLU A 135 -18.48 -8.82 12.09
CA GLU A 135 -18.67 -10.13 11.44
C GLU A 135 -17.69 -10.39 10.30
N VAL A 136 -16.66 -9.55 10.15
CA VAL A 136 -15.64 -9.71 9.12
C VAL A 136 -14.65 -10.80 9.52
N HIS A 137 -14.33 -11.66 8.56
CA HIS A 137 -13.28 -12.64 8.72
C HIS A 137 -11.92 -12.05 8.35
N VAL A 138 -11.04 -11.90 9.35
CA VAL A 138 -9.64 -11.52 9.16
C VAL A 138 -8.77 -12.75 9.38
N GLU A 139 -7.93 -13.09 8.39
CA GLU A 139 -6.96 -14.18 8.52
C GLU A 139 -5.57 -13.63 8.92
N PRO A 140 -5.06 -13.90 10.13
CA PRO A 140 -3.71 -13.49 10.52
C PRO A 140 -2.62 -14.08 9.62
N HIS A 141 -1.53 -13.34 9.43
CA HIS A 141 -0.43 -13.78 8.58
C HIS A 141 0.32 -14.95 9.21
N LYS A 142 0.48 -16.05 8.46
CA LYS A 142 1.07 -17.30 8.95
C LYS A 142 2.57 -17.42 8.67
N LYS A 143 3.08 -16.70 7.65
CA LYS A 143 4.52 -16.75 7.29
C LYS A 143 5.36 -15.94 8.26
N GLN A 144 6.68 -16.06 8.13
CA GLN A 144 7.62 -15.27 8.91
C GLN A 144 7.42 -13.78 8.63
N LEU A 145 7.23 -13.00 9.70
CA LEU A 145 6.98 -11.57 9.61
C LEU A 145 8.25 -10.83 9.22
N HIS A 146 8.14 -9.87 8.32
CA HIS A 146 9.28 -9.15 7.78
C HIS A 146 8.88 -7.78 7.26
N VAL A 147 9.87 -6.88 7.20
CA VAL A 147 9.83 -5.69 6.35
C VAL A 147 10.49 -6.05 5.02
N THR A 148 9.74 -5.93 3.93
CA THR A 148 10.31 -6.12 2.60
C THR A 148 11.12 -4.88 2.21
N LEU A 149 12.39 -5.07 1.85
CA LEU A 149 13.26 -3.98 1.38
C LEU A 149 13.33 -3.93 -0.15
N ALA A 150 13.56 -5.08 -0.79
CA ALA A 150 13.62 -5.17 -2.24
C ALA A 150 13.23 -6.57 -2.72
N TYR A 151 12.47 -6.66 -3.82
CA TYR A 151 12.21 -7.92 -4.50
C TYR A 151 11.79 -7.68 -5.96
N HIS A 152 11.92 -8.70 -6.81
CA HIS A 152 11.73 -8.57 -8.27
C HIS A 152 12.60 -7.44 -8.86
N PHE A 153 13.89 -7.45 -8.53
CA PHE A 153 14.87 -6.53 -9.09
C PHE A 153 15.79 -7.26 -10.08
N GLN A 154 16.48 -6.52 -10.95
CA GLN A 154 17.46 -7.10 -11.85
C GLN A 154 18.64 -7.68 -11.03
N ALA A 155 19.11 -8.87 -11.37
CA ALA A 155 20.18 -9.55 -10.63
C ALA A 155 21.48 -8.72 -10.53
N SER A 156 21.77 -7.89 -11.54
CA SER A 156 22.88 -6.93 -11.54
C SER A 156 22.80 -5.89 -10.41
N HIS A 157 21.61 -5.61 -9.88
CA HIS A 157 21.39 -4.65 -8.81
C HIS A 157 21.63 -5.24 -7.41
N LEU A 158 21.73 -6.56 -7.28
CA LEU A 158 21.85 -7.25 -5.98
C LEU A 158 23.00 -6.71 -5.11
N PRO A 159 24.26 -6.58 -5.60
CA PRO A 159 25.36 -6.13 -4.76
C PRO A 159 25.15 -4.71 -4.21
N THR A 160 24.53 -3.84 -5.00
CA THR A 160 24.21 -2.47 -4.59
C THR A 160 23.11 -2.46 -3.54
N LEU A 161 22.03 -3.20 -3.77
CA LEU A 161 20.90 -3.28 -2.84
C LEU A 161 21.30 -3.92 -1.50
N GLU A 162 22.13 -4.97 -1.53
CA GLU A 162 22.71 -5.59 -0.33
C GLU A 162 23.52 -4.60 0.49
N LYS A 163 24.42 -3.85 -0.16
CA LYS A 163 25.23 -2.84 0.51
C LYS A 163 24.38 -1.74 1.14
N LEU A 164 23.33 -1.28 0.44
CA LEU A 164 22.39 -0.31 0.99
C LEU A 164 21.64 -0.87 2.19
N ALA A 165 21.18 -2.13 2.12
CA ALA A 165 20.42 -2.77 3.20
C ALA A 165 21.28 -3.00 4.45
N GLN A 166 22.56 -3.36 4.29
CA GLN A 166 23.52 -3.51 5.39
C GLN A 166 23.79 -2.21 6.16
N ASN A 167 23.56 -1.05 5.53
CA ASN A 167 23.71 0.26 6.17
C ASN A 167 22.49 0.69 7.01
N ILE A 168 21.41 -0.10 6.99
CA ILE A 168 20.23 0.16 7.84
C ILE A 168 20.57 -0.29 9.25
N ASP A 169 20.77 0.68 10.16
CA ASP A 169 20.93 0.37 11.58
C ASP A 169 19.59 0.00 12.23
N VAL A 170 19.30 -1.29 12.24
CA VAL A 170 18.09 -1.87 12.85
C VAL A 170 18.05 -1.78 14.37
N LYS A 171 19.17 -1.42 15.02
CA LYS A 171 19.23 -1.26 16.47
C LYS A 171 18.74 0.11 16.92
N LEU A 172 18.52 1.05 15.98
CA LEU A 172 17.86 2.30 16.27
C LEU A 172 16.46 2.02 16.83
N GLY A 173 16.15 2.64 17.96
CA GLY A 173 14.81 2.55 18.56
C GLY A 173 13.74 3.09 17.61
N CYS A 174 12.57 2.46 17.62
CA CYS A 174 11.37 2.94 16.92
C CYS A 174 10.12 2.45 17.64
N ASP A 175 9.06 3.25 17.55
CA ASP A 175 7.72 2.80 17.85
C ASP A 175 7.09 2.19 16.60
N TRP A 176 6.28 1.16 16.81
CA TRP A 176 5.52 0.50 15.76
C TRP A 176 4.04 0.83 15.92
N VAL A 177 3.44 1.38 14.87
CA VAL A 177 2.03 1.75 14.86
C VAL A 177 1.26 0.72 14.07
N ALA A 178 0.23 0.15 14.70
CA ALA A 178 -0.73 -0.72 14.01
C ALA A 178 -1.74 0.14 13.26
N THR A 179 -1.91 -0.11 11.97
CA THR A 179 -2.66 0.76 11.06
C THR A 179 -3.42 -0.08 10.05
N ILE A 180 -4.67 0.26 9.77
CA ILE A 180 -5.44 -0.37 8.70
C ILE A 180 -5.29 0.47 7.43
N PHE A 181 -5.12 -0.20 6.31
CA PHE A 181 -5.21 0.42 4.98
C PHE A 181 -6.33 -0.22 4.20
N SER A 182 -6.93 0.54 3.29
CA SER A 182 -7.87 -0.01 2.32
C SER A 182 -7.57 0.45 0.90
N ARG A 183 -7.88 -0.41 -0.06
CA ARG A 183 -7.82 -0.12 -1.49
C ARG A 183 -9.13 -0.52 -2.17
N ASP A 184 -9.37 0.09 -3.32
CA ASP A 184 -10.48 -0.32 -4.19
C ASP A 184 -10.12 -1.65 -4.87
N ILE A 185 -10.95 -2.67 -4.67
CA ILE A 185 -10.71 -4.02 -5.18
C ILE A 185 -10.72 -4.08 -6.71
N ARG A 186 -11.46 -3.18 -7.38
CA ARG A 186 -11.52 -3.10 -8.85
C ARG A 186 -10.13 -2.91 -9.45
N PHE A 187 -9.30 -2.16 -8.73
CA PHE A 187 -7.98 -1.75 -9.20
C PHE A 187 -6.82 -2.50 -8.54
N ALA A 188 -7.09 -3.56 -7.76
CA ALA A 188 -6.06 -4.33 -7.04
C ALA A 188 -4.97 -4.94 -7.95
N ASN A 189 -5.28 -5.15 -9.23
CA ASN A 189 -4.35 -5.68 -10.24
C ASN A 189 -3.94 -4.66 -11.31
N HIS A 190 -4.27 -3.38 -11.13
CA HIS A 190 -3.95 -2.32 -12.08
C HIS A 190 -2.59 -1.68 -11.76
N GLU A 191 -1.92 -1.14 -12.77
CA GLU A 191 -0.80 -0.24 -12.53
C GLU A 191 -1.32 1.13 -12.08
N THR A 192 -0.76 1.68 -11.01
CA THR A 192 -1.05 3.03 -10.56
C THR A 192 -0.13 4.02 -11.27
N LEU A 193 -0.72 4.99 -11.96
CA LEU A 193 -0.03 6.07 -12.65
C LEU A 193 -0.41 7.41 -12.00
N GLN A 194 0.47 8.40 -12.10
CA GLN A 194 0.21 9.77 -11.65
C GLN A 194 0.28 10.72 -12.83
N VAL A 195 -0.70 11.61 -12.93
CA VAL A 195 -0.76 12.66 -13.95
C VAL A 195 0.29 13.73 -13.66
N ILE A 196 1.15 14.01 -14.64
CA ILE A 196 2.19 15.04 -14.56
C ILE A 196 1.86 16.30 -15.39
N TYR A 197 1.01 16.17 -16.41
CA TYR A 197 0.59 17.29 -17.26
C TYR A 197 -0.94 17.29 -17.47
N PRO A 198 -1.58 18.47 -17.56
CA PRO A 198 -3.01 18.56 -17.80
C PRO A 198 -3.35 18.18 -19.24
N TYR A 199 -4.54 17.61 -19.46
CA TYR A 199 -5.01 17.26 -20.80
C TYR A 199 -6.52 17.47 -20.91
N THR A 200 -6.94 18.11 -22.00
CA THR A 200 -8.36 18.29 -22.34
C THR A 200 -8.72 17.36 -23.50
N PRO A 201 -9.70 16.47 -23.31
CA PRO A 201 -10.17 15.53 -24.34
C PRO A 201 -10.53 16.25 -25.64
N GLN A 202 -10.11 15.67 -26.76
CA GLN A 202 -10.47 16.05 -28.12
C GLN A 202 -11.56 15.14 -28.70
N ASN A 203 -11.70 13.92 -28.18
CA ASN A 203 -12.72 12.94 -28.57
C ASN A 203 -13.49 12.43 -27.33
N ASP A 204 -14.68 11.86 -27.54
CA ASP A 204 -15.57 11.40 -26.47
C ASP A 204 -15.03 10.17 -25.71
N ASP A 205 -14.08 9.44 -26.28
CA ASP A 205 -13.42 8.28 -25.69
C ASP A 205 -12.14 8.64 -24.91
N GLU A 206 -11.76 9.92 -24.87
CA GLU A 206 -10.57 10.41 -24.17
C GLU A 206 -10.86 10.90 -22.74
N LEU A 207 -9.89 10.72 -21.85
CA LEU A 207 -10.00 11.06 -20.43
C LEU A 207 -9.36 12.42 -20.13
N GLU A 208 -10.10 13.29 -19.43
CA GLU A 208 -9.56 14.55 -18.91
C GLU A 208 -8.49 14.27 -17.84
N LEU A 209 -7.35 14.95 -17.93
CA LEU A 209 -6.24 14.78 -16.99
C LEU A 209 -6.02 16.04 -16.15
N VAL A 210 -5.96 15.84 -14.84
CA VAL A 210 -5.63 16.89 -13.86
C VAL A 210 -4.31 16.52 -13.17
N PRO A 211 -3.27 17.38 -13.23
CA PRO A 211 -1.98 17.11 -12.58
C PRO A 211 -2.12 16.75 -11.11
N GLY A 212 -1.44 15.67 -10.70
CA GLY A 212 -1.51 15.12 -9.35
C GLY A 212 -2.61 14.08 -9.13
N ASP A 213 -3.57 13.93 -10.06
CA ASP A 213 -4.54 12.82 -10.02
C ASP A 213 -3.84 11.48 -10.28
N PHE A 214 -4.50 10.39 -9.85
CA PHE A 214 -4.03 9.03 -10.08
C PHE A 214 -4.93 8.32 -11.08
N ILE A 215 -4.30 7.56 -11.97
CA ILE A 215 -4.98 6.74 -12.98
C ILE A 215 -4.68 5.27 -12.70
N PHE A 216 -5.69 4.42 -12.75
CA PHE A 216 -5.54 2.98 -12.74
C PHE A 216 -5.56 2.45 -14.17
N MET A 217 -4.47 1.82 -14.60
CA MET A 217 -4.35 1.22 -15.92
C MET A 217 -4.39 -0.31 -15.82
N SER A 218 -5.27 -0.93 -16.62
CA SER A 218 -5.36 -2.38 -16.73
C SER A 218 -4.33 -2.88 -17.75
N PRO A 219 -3.40 -3.77 -17.36
CA PRO A 219 -2.45 -4.36 -18.31
C PRO A 219 -3.13 -5.12 -19.45
N MET A 220 -4.37 -5.59 -19.26
CA MET A 220 -5.12 -6.31 -20.29
C MET A 220 -5.64 -5.37 -21.36
N GLU A 221 -6.18 -4.21 -20.97
CA GLU A 221 -6.77 -3.23 -21.89
C GLU A 221 -5.69 -2.50 -22.71
N GLN A 222 -4.50 -2.31 -22.13
CA GLN A 222 -3.34 -1.73 -22.82
C GLN A 222 -2.92 -2.53 -24.07
N THR A 223 -3.20 -3.84 -24.13
CA THR A 223 -2.82 -4.65 -25.30
C THR A 223 -3.60 -4.30 -26.57
N SER A 224 -4.74 -3.62 -26.41
CA SER A 224 -5.62 -3.21 -27.50
C SER A 224 -5.54 -1.72 -27.84
N THR A 225 -4.72 -0.93 -27.13
CA THR A 225 -4.61 0.51 -27.37
C THR A 225 -3.58 0.84 -28.45
N SER A 226 -3.78 1.97 -29.12
CA SER A 226 -2.84 2.49 -30.11
C SER A 226 -1.55 2.96 -29.44
N GLU A 227 -0.44 2.94 -30.19
CA GLU A 227 0.86 3.44 -29.72
C GLU A 227 0.75 4.89 -29.21
N GLY A 228 1.37 5.17 -28.05
CA GLY A 228 1.34 6.48 -27.40
C GLY A 228 0.09 6.78 -26.56
N TRP A 229 -0.87 5.86 -26.51
CA TRP A 229 -2.09 5.98 -25.71
C TRP A 229 -2.20 4.89 -24.64
N VAL A 230 -2.77 5.29 -23.52
CA VAL A 230 -3.09 4.41 -22.39
C VAL A 230 -4.58 4.49 -22.13
N TYR A 231 -5.21 3.35 -21.86
CA TYR A 231 -6.58 3.32 -21.33
C TYR A 231 -6.52 3.18 -19.81
N GLY A 232 -7.24 4.05 -19.10
CA GLY A 232 -7.23 4.02 -17.64
C GLY A 232 -8.43 4.70 -17.01
N THR A 233 -8.57 4.51 -15.71
CA THR A 233 -9.67 5.06 -14.90
C THR A 233 -9.13 6.08 -13.91
N SER A 234 -9.69 7.29 -13.90
CA SER A 234 -9.32 8.33 -12.93
C SER A 234 -9.80 7.95 -11.54
N LEU A 235 -8.91 8.06 -10.55
CA LEU A 235 -9.25 7.89 -9.14
C LEU A 235 -10.24 8.96 -8.68
N THR A 236 -10.04 10.21 -9.12
CA THR A 236 -10.86 11.34 -8.68
C THR A 236 -12.26 11.29 -9.28
N THR A 237 -12.38 10.97 -10.56
CA THR A 237 -13.67 11.03 -11.25
C THR A 237 -14.38 9.69 -11.42
N GLY A 238 -13.65 8.58 -11.33
CA GLY A 238 -14.16 7.25 -11.67
C GLY A 238 -14.39 7.03 -13.17
N CYS A 239 -14.18 8.04 -14.01
CA CYS A 239 -14.33 7.93 -15.46
C CYS A 239 -13.14 7.17 -16.07
N SER A 240 -13.43 6.37 -17.10
CA SER A 240 -12.43 5.64 -17.88
C SER A 240 -12.33 6.21 -19.30
N GLY A 241 -11.14 6.23 -19.86
CA GLY A 241 -10.91 6.71 -21.22
C GLY A 241 -9.44 6.62 -21.65
N LEU A 242 -9.18 7.03 -22.89
CA LEU A 242 -7.84 7.11 -23.46
C LEU A 242 -7.11 8.36 -23.00
N LEU A 243 -5.84 8.23 -22.66
CA LEU A 243 -4.97 9.33 -22.25
C LEU A 243 -3.57 9.22 -22.89
N PRO A 244 -2.87 10.34 -23.16
CA PRO A 244 -1.51 10.30 -23.70
C PRO A 244 -0.52 9.69 -22.71
N GLU A 245 0.27 8.71 -23.14
CA GLU A 245 1.24 7.99 -22.28
C GLU A 245 2.30 8.94 -21.69
N ASN A 246 2.71 9.97 -22.43
CA ASN A 246 3.74 10.91 -22.00
C ASN A 246 3.24 11.96 -20.98
N TYR A 247 1.97 11.91 -20.57
CA TYR A 247 1.35 12.83 -19.61
C TYR A 247 1.25 12.21 -18.21
N ILE A 248 1.70 10.97 -18.05
CA ILE A 248 1.68 10.22 -16.81
C ILE A 248 3.06 9.67 -16.44
N THR A 249 3.22 9.28 -15.18
CA THR A 249 4.40 8.56 -14.69
C THR A 249 3.97 7.42 -13.76
N LYS A 250 4.83 6.41 -13.58
CA LYS A 250 4.52 5.30 -12.67
C LYS A 250 4.49 5.80 -11.22
N ALA A 251 3.36 5.60 -10.56
CA ALA A 251 3.18 5.87 -9.15
C ALA A 251 3.36 4.59 -8.32
N ASP A 252 3.48 4.76 -7.01
CA ASP A 252 3.51 3.64 -6.07
C ASP A 252 2.07 3.24 -5.73
N GLU A 253 1.79 1.95 -5.67
CA GLU A 253 0.43 1.41 -5.47
C GLU A 253 -0.23 1.98 -4.22
N CYS A 254 0.52 2.08 -3.12
CA CYS A 254 0.03 2.62 -1.86
C CYS A 254 -0.32 4.12 -1.90
N SER A 255 -0.01 4.84 -3.00
CA SER A 255 -0.33 6.26 -3.13
C SER A 255 -1.84 6.52 -3.20
N THR A 256 -2.62 5.51 -3.61
CA THR A 256 -4.08 5.58 -3.72
C THR A 256 -4.80 4.87 -2.56
N TRP A 257 -4.03 4.30 -1.63
CA TRP A 257 -4.60 3.58 -0.49
C TRP A 257 -5.07 4.56 0.58
N ILE A 258 -6.19 4.23 1.20
CA ILE A 258 -6.77 5.03 2.28
C ILE A 258 -6.26 4.49 3.60
N PHE A 259 -5.72 5.40 4.41
CA PHE A 259 -5.28 5.14 5.76
C PHE A 259 -6.45 5.23 6.75
N HIS A 260 -6.54 4.23 7.62
CA HIS A 260 -7.50 4.14 8.73
C HIS A 260 -6.70 3.94 10.02
N GLY A 261 -6.61 4.99 10.86
CA GLY A 261 -5.84 4.97 12.10
C GLY A 261 -6.40 5.89 13.15
#